data_AF-A0A921HVM4-F1
#
_entry.id   AF-A0A921HVM4-F1
#
_cell.length_a   1.000
_cell.length_b   1.000
_cell.length_c   1.000
_cell.angle_alpha   90.00
_cell.angle_beta   90.00
_cell.angle_gamma   90.00
#
_symmetry.space_group_name_H-M   'P 1'
#
loop_
_entity.id
_entity.type
_entity.pdbx_description
1 polymer ?
#
loop_
_entity_poly.entity_id
_entity_poly.type
_entity_poly.pdbx_seq_one_letter_code
_entity_poly.pdbx_strand_id
1 'polypeptide(L)'
;MNDLFNEFISNITLTPSQQEDALRKYTGVCEKLYHAYYGEGTYDSSKQYLFGSYKTKTNIRPLTESQDVDVLFKIPQSTFNIYDAYTSNGQAALLQEVKNILKEKYTTTDKIKAWGKV
;
A
#
# COMPACT_ATOMS: atom_id res chain seq x y z
N MET A 1 -1.30 37.60 -10.74
CA MET A 1 -0.54 36.79 -9.77
C MET A 1 -1.40 35.65 -9.20
N ASN A 2 -2.66 35.91 -8.83
CA ASN A 2 -3.57 34.86 -8.37
C ASN A 2 -3.90 33.80 -9.43
N ASP A 3 -4.09 34.19 -10.70
CA ASP A 3 -4.48 33.23 -11.75
C ASP A 3 -3.38 32.21 -12.05
N LEU A 4 -2.12 32.65 -12.16
CA LEU A 4 -0.97 31.76 -12.34
C LEU A 4 -0.78 30.81 -11.15
N PHE A 5 -1.02 31.30 -9.93
CA PHE A 5 -0.90 30.46 -8.74
C PHE A 5 -2.02 29.41 -8.67
N ASN A 6 -3.26 29.80 -9.02
CA ASN A 6 -4.39 28.86 -9.10
C ASN A 6 -4.18 27.82 -10.20
N GLU A 7 -3.65 28.22 -11.35
CA GLU A 7 -3.29 27.31 -12.43
C GLU A 7 -2.21 26.32 -11.98
N PHE A 8 -1.18 26.81 -11.29
CA PHE A 8 -0.14 25.95 -10.71
C PHE A 8 -0.73 24.93 -9.73
N ILE A 9 -1.57 25.36 -8.79
CA ILE A 9 -2.22 24.45 -7.82
C ILE A 9 -3.09 23.40 -8.54
N SER A 10 -3.88 23.82 -9.53
CA SER A 10 -4.66 22.89 -10.38
C SER A 10 -3.74 21.88 -11.09
N ASN A 11 -2.58 22.34 -11.55
CA ASN A 11 -1.62 21.53 -12.27
C ASN A 11 -0.84 20.52 -11.42
N ILE A 12 -0.80 20.70 -10.10
CA ILE A 12 -0.17 19.75 -9.17
C ILE A 12 -1.20 18.95 -8.36
N THR A 13 -2.48 19.30 -8.41
CA THR A 13 -3.55 18.57 -7.73
C THR A 13 -3.91 17.32 -8.52
N LEU A 14 -4.09 16.19 -7.82
CA LEU A 14 -4.54 14.96 -8.46
C LEU A 14 -5.91 15.15 -9.12
N THR A 15 -6.06 14.56 -10.31
CA THR A 15 -7.36 14.46 -10.98
C THR A 15 -8.25 13.43 -10.27
N PRO A 16 -9.58 13.50 -10.46
CA PRO A 16 -10.49 12.47 -9.94
C PRO A 16 -10.11 11.05 -10.38
N SER A 17 -9.75 10.88 -11.66
CA SER A 17 -9.31 9.57 -12.18
C SER A 17 -8.05 9.04 -11.51
N GLN A 18 -7.09 9.90 -11.15
CA GLN A 18 -5.90 9.50 -10.40
C GLN A 18 -6.24 9.10 -8.96
N GLN A 19 -7.19 9.80 -8.33
CA GLN A 19 -7.68 9.47 -6.99
C GLN A 19 -8.39 8.11 -6.97
N GLU A 20 -9.26 7.86 -7.95
CA GLU A 20 -9.97 6.59 -8.13
C GLU A 20 -9.00 5.44 -8.40
N ASP A 21 -8.00 5.65 -9.26
CA ASP A 21 -6.97 4.65 -9.56
C ASP A 21 -6.18 4.24 -8.32
N ALA A 22 -5.74 5.22 -7.52
CA ALA A 22 -5.04 4.97 -6.28
C ALA A 22 -5.91 4.24 -5.25
N LEU A 23 -7.17 4.67 -5.08
CA LEU A 23 -8.12 4.02 -4.16
C LEU A 23 -8.36 2.56 -4.55
N ARG A 24 -8.54 2.29 -5.84
CA ARG A 24 -8.74 0.94 -6.37
C ARG A 24 -7.53 0.05 -6.11
N LYS A 25 -6.31 0.56 -6.36
CA LYS A 25 -5.06 -0.19 -6.11
C LYS A 25 -4.83 -0.44 -4.62
N TYR A 26 -4.95 0.61 -3.79
CA TYR A 26 -4.88 0.54 -2.33
C TYR A 26 -5.83 -0.53 -1.78
N THR A 27 -7.10 -0.48 -2.18
CA THR A 27 -8.12 -1.43 -1.72
C THR A 27 -7.81 -2.85 -2.18
N GLY A 28 -7.44 -3.02 -3.45
CA GLY A 28 -7.13 -4.33 -4.01
C GLY A 28 -5.94 -5.03 -3.34
N VAL A 29 -4.91 -4.27 -2.92
CA VAL A 29 -3.75 -4.80 -2.18
C VAL A 29 -4.20 -5.28 -0.81
N CYS A 30 -4.90 -4.43 -0.06
CA CYS A 30 -5.30 -4.75 1.31
C CYS A 30 -6.34 -5.85 1.39
N GLU A 31 -7.26 -5.92 0.42
CA GLU A 31 -8.22 -7.03 0.31
C GLU A 31 -7.51 -8.36 0.05
N LYS A 32 -6.49 -8.39 -0.82
CA LYS A 32 -5.69 -9.62 -1.04
C LYS A 32 -4.98 -10.07 0.22
N LEU A 33 -4.35 -9.15 0.95
CA LEU A 33 -3.70 -9.46 2.23
C LEU A 33 -4.72 -9.89 3.28
N TYR A 34 -5.90 -9.28 3.31
CA TYR A 34 -6.98 -9.64 4.21
C TYR A 34 -7.41 -11.09 4.03
N HIS A 35 -7.70 -11.51 2.80
CA HIS A 35 -8.09 -12.90 2.57
C HIS A 35 -6.98 -13.89 2.91
N ALA A 36 -5.71 -13.52 2.67
CA ALA A 36 -4.58 -14.37 3.02
C ALA A 36 -4.41 -14.57 4.53
N TYR A 37 -4.64 -13.53 5.34
CA TYR A 37 -4.37 -13.56 6.79
C TYR A 37 -5.60 -13.80 7.67
N TYR A 38 -6.79 -13.42 7.20
CA TYR A 38 -8.05 -13.52 7.95
C TYR A 38 -9.03 -14.54 7.34
N GLY A 39 -8.73 -15.07 6.15
CA GLY A 39 -9.54 -16.07 5.46
C GLY A 39 -10.56 -15.51 4.47
N GLU A 40 -11.26 -16.43 3.80
CA GLU A 40 -12.32 -16.11 2.85
C GLU A 40 -13.56 -15.56 3.59
N GLY A 41 -14.03 -14.37 3.22
CA GLY A 41 -15.14 -13.69 3.90
C GLY A 41 -15.24 -12.22 3.52
N THR A 42 -16.19 -11.48 4.08
CA THR A 42 -16.34 -10.05 3.79
C THR A 42 -15.10 -9.27 4.23
N TYR A 43 -14.57 -8.45 3.32
CA TYR A 43 -13.41 -7.60 3.57
C TYR A 43 -13.67 -6.59 4.70
N ASP A 44 -12.87 -6.64 5.77
CA ASP A 44 -12.93 -5.70 6.89
C ASP A 44 -11.89 -4.59 6.74
N SER A 45 -12.36 -3.43 6.25
CA SER A 45 -11.53 -2.25 6.06
C SER A 45 -10.90 -1.68 7.34
N SER A 46 -11.31 -2.12 8.55
CA SER A 46 -10.66 -1.72 9.80
C SER A 46 -9.25 -2.31 9.97
N LYS A 47 -8.87 -3.26 9.10
CA LYS A 47 -7.53 -3.87 9.08
C LYS A 47 -6.52 -3.08 8.26
N GLN A 48 -6.89 -1.95 7.67
CA GLN A 48 -5.99 -1.10 6.90
C GLN A 48 -6.09 0.36 7.35
N TYR A 49 -5.01 1.12 7.14
CA TYR A 49 -4.99 2.55 7.34
C TYR A 49 -4.12 3.24 6.27
N LEU A 50 -4.73 4.15 5.52
CA LEU A 50 -4.02 5.01 4.58
C LEU A 50 -3.15 6.01 5.34
N PHE A 51 -1.88 6.10 4.97
CA PHE A 51 -0.91 6.99 5.61
C PHE A 51 -0.13 7.83 4.58
N GLY A 52 0.89 8.54 5.06
CA GLY A 52 1.80 9.29 4.20
C GLY A 52 1.17 10.49 3.50
N SER A 53 1.83 10.93 2.43
CA SER A 53 1.48 12.14 1.68
C SER A 53 0.05 12.12 1.14
N TYR A 54 -0.45 10.92 0.78
CA TYR A 54 -1.81 10.71 0.30
C TYR A 54 -2.86 10.97 1.39
N LYS A 55 -2.58 10.58 2.64
CA LYS A 55 -3.46 10.85 3.78
C LYS A 55 -3.50 12.33 4.13
N THR A 56 -2.36 13.02 4.06
CA THR A 56 -2.24 14.46 4.36
C THR A 56 -2.61 15.36 3.19
N LYS A 57 -2.96 14.80 2.02
CA LYS A 57 -3.27 15.53 0.78
C LYS A 57 -2.12 16.44 0.32
N THR A 58 -0.88 16.01 0.58
CA THR A 58 0.35 16.70 0.15
C THR A 58 1.03 16.00 -1.02
N ASN A 59 0.45 14.91 -1.51
CA ASN A 59 0.85 14.26 -2.74
C ASN A 59 0.48 15.14 -3.94
N ILE A 60 1.40 15.24 -4.91
CA ILE A 60 1.24 16.06 -6.11
C ILE A 60 1.24 15.22 -7.38
N ARG A 61 0.66 15.75 -8.46
CA ARG A 61 0.80 15.20 -9.82
C ARG A 61 2.01 15.84 -10.54
N PRO A 62 2.51 15.22 -11.63
CA PRO A 62 2.17 13.88 -12.11
C PRO A 62 2.59 12.80 -11.10
N LEU A 63 1.86 11.68 -11.04
CA LEU A 63 2.31 10.51 -10.28
C LEU A 63 3.49 9.87 -11.03
N THR A 64 4.62 9.75 -10.36
CA THR A 64 5.88 9.20 -10.88
C THR A 64 6.26 7.93 -10.10
N GLU A 65 7.25 7.19 -10.60
CA GLU A 65 7.76 5.99 -9.92
C GLU A 65 8.42 6.27 -8.56
N SER A 66 8.73 7.54 -8.26
CA SER A 66 9.27 7.98 -6.97
C SER A 66 8.19 8.40 -5.96
N GLN A 67 6.91 8.20 -6.29
CA GLN A 67 5.80 8.57 -5.42
C GLN A 67 5.01 7.33 -5.02
N ASP A 68 4.86 7.16 -3.71
CA ASP A 68 4.21 6.01 -3.11
C ASP A 68 2.85 6.37 -2.52
N VAL A 69 1.97 5.37 -2.48
CA VAL A 69 0.74 5.39 -1.67
C VAL A 69 0.99 4.48 -0.48
N ASP A 70 1.17 5.08 0.69
CA ASP A 70 1.52 4.36 1.91
C ASP A 70 0.28 3.76 2.59
N VAL A 71 0.39 2.49 2.99
CA VAL A 71 -0.63 1.79 3.77
C VAL A 71 -0.02 1.07 4.97
N LEU A 72 -0.69 1.16 6.11
CA LEU A 72 -0.50 0.26 7.23
C LEU A 72 -1.55 -0.84 7.15
N PHE A 73 -1.11 -2.09 7.00
CA PHE A 73 -1.99 -3.25 7.06
C PHE A 73 -1.78 -3.98 8.38
N LYS A 74 -2.87 -4.23 9.11
CA LYS A 74 -2.86 -4.91 10.41
C LYS A 74 -2.85 -6.41 10.18
N ILE A 75 -1.71 -7.04 10.43
CA ILE A 75 -1.53 -8.49 10.39
C ILE A 75 -1.97 -9.09 11.75
N PRO A 76 -2.53 -10.32 11.79
CA PRO A 76 -2.80 -11.02 13.04
C PRO A 76 -1.55 -11.17 13.93
N GLN A 77 -1.72 -11.02 15.24
CA GLN A 77 -0.63 -11.19 16.21
C GLN A 77 -0.03 -12.61 16.15
N SER A 78 -0.85 -13.63 15.88
CA SER A 78 -0.39 -15.01 15.73
C SER A 78 0.61 -15.15 14.58
N THR A 79 0.34 -14.54 13.43
CA THR A 79 1.26 -14.50 12.29
C THR A 79 2.56 -13.82 12.67
N PHE A 80 2.51 -12.63 13.29
CA PHE A 80 3.70 -11.93 13.76
C PHE A 80 4.55 -12.83 14.68
N ASN A 81 3.93 -13.46 15.68
CA ASN A 81 4.63 -14.31 16.66
C ASN A 81 5.39 -15.48 16.01
N ILE A 82 4.86 -16.06 14.91
CA ILE A 82 5.53 -17.14 14.18
C ILE A 82 6.87 -16.67 13.63
N TYR A 83 6.87 -15.50 12.96
CA TYR A 83 8.08 -14.95 12.35
C TYR A 83 9.03 -14.34 13.38
N ASP A 84 8.50 -13.75 14.45
CA ASP A 84 9.30 -13.18 15.53
C ASP A 84 10.08 -14.25 16.31
N ALA A 85 9.56 -15.49 16.36
CA ALA A 85 10.24 -16.62 16.98
C ALA A 85 11.41 -17.19 16.15
N TYR A 86 11.64 -16.72 14.91
CA TYR A 86 12.74 -17.21 14.08
C TYR A 86 14.09 -16.75 14.65
N THR A 87 15.06 -17.66 14.71
CA THR A 87 16.41 -17.37 15.23
C THR A 87 17.21 -16.40 14.34
N SER A 88 16.83 -16.27 13.07
CA SER A 88 17.41 -15.30 12.14
C SER A 88 16.39 -14.94 11.04
N ASN A 89 16.50 -13.74 10.49
CA ASN A 89 15.70 -13.27 9.35
C ASN A 89 14.17 -13.29 9.54
N GLY A 90 13.65 -13.33 10.77
CA GLY A 90 12.20 -13.44 11.04
C GLY A 90 11.34 -12.41 10.31
N GLN A 91 11.56 -11.13 10.61
CA GLN A 91 10.80 -10.06 9.96
C GLN A 91 11.07 -9.94 8.46
N ALA A 92 12.29 -10.30 8.01
CA ALA A 92 12.58 -10.38 6.58
C ALA A 92 11.79 -11.51 5.89
N ALA A 93 11.60 -12.65 6.57
CA ALA A 93 10.78 -13.76 6.08
C ALA A 93 9.29 -13.38 6.01
N LEU A 94 8.77 -12.64 6.99
CA LEU A 94 7.43 -12.07 6.93
C LEU A 94 7.26 -11.15 5.70
N LEU A 95 8.24 -10.30 5.40
CA LEU A 95 8.20 -9.47 4.19
C LEU A 95 8.23 -10.29 2.89
N GLN A 96 8.95 -11.43 2.86
CA GLN A 96 8.90 -12.34 1.70
C GLN A 96 7.54 -13.03 1.57
N GLU A 97 6.89 -13.40 2.67
CA GLU A 97 5.54 -13.97 2.65
C GLU A 97 4.54 -12.97 2.04
N VAL A 98 4.52 -11.73 2.55
CA VAL A 98 3.67 -10.65 2.02
C VAL A 98 3.90 -10.47 0.52
N LYS A 99 5.17 -10.41 0.08
CA LYS A 99 5.51 -10.32 -1.34
C LYS A 99 4.96 -11.50 -2.15
N ASN A 100 5.06 -12.72 -1.63
CA ASN A 100 4.57 -13.91 -2.33
C ASN A 100 3.05 -13.92 -2.44
N ILE A 101 2.33 -13.56 -1.37
CA ILE A 101 0.87 -13.39 -1.37
C ILE A 101 0.44 -12.39 -2.45
N LEU A 102 1.13 -11.26 -2.57
CA LEU A 102 0.80 -10.25 -3.58
C LEU A 102 1.08 -10.72 -5.00
N LYS A 103 2.14 -11.50 -5.22
CA LYS A 103 2.48 -12.06 -6.54
C LYS A 103 1.39 -12.99 -7.10
N GLU A 104 0.61 -13.65 -6.25
CA GLU A 104 -0.51 -14.49 -6.69
C GLU A 104 -1.59 -13.70 -7.43
N LYS A 105 -1.84 -12.44 -7.02
CA LYS A 105 -2.86 -11.57 -7.63
C LYS A 105 -2.28 -10.70 -8.75
N TYR A 106 -1.07 -10.18 -8.54
CA TYR A 106 -0.45 -9.19 -9.43
C TYR A 106 0.60 -9.83 -10.34
N THR A 107 0.17 -10.83 -11.11
CA THR A 107 1.05 -11.67 -11.95
C THR A 107 1.75 -10.91 -13.08
N THR A 108 1.18 -9.78 -13.52
CA THR A 108 1.73 -8.91 -14.56
C THR A 108 2.53 -7.73 -14.02
N THR A 109 2.74 -7.64 -12.70
CA THR A 109 3.52 -6.57 -12.08
C THR A 109 4.98 -7.00 -11.97
N ASP A 110 5.83 -6.42 -12.82
CA ASP A 110 7.24 -6.81 -12.96
C ASP A 110 8.10 -6.64 -11.70
N LYS A 111 7.68 -5.79 -10.73
CA LYS A 111 8.50 -5.41 -9.57
C LYS A 111 7.70 -5.36 -8.27
N ILE A 112 7.51 -6.52 -7.63
CA ILE A 112 7.11 -6.59 -6.20
C ILE A 112 8.35 -6.89 -5.36
N LYS A 113 8.70 -5.98 -4.45
CA LYS A 113 9.89 -6.08 -3.59
C LYS A 113 9.47 -6.27 -2.14
N ALA A 114 10.20 -7.12 -1.43
CA ALA A 114 10.16 -7.24 0.01
C ALA A 114 11.25 -6.32 0.55
N TRP A 115 10.87 -5.15 1.05
CA TRP A 115 11.80 -4.12 1.48
C TRP A 115 11.59 -3.83 2.97
N GLY A 116 12.66 -3.97 3.76
CA GLY A 116 12.69 -3.56 5.15
C GLY A 116 13.38 -2.20 5.27
N LYS A 117 12.83 -1.30 6.07
CA LYS A 117 13.57 -0.13 6.54
C LYS A 117 14.63 -0.62 7.53
N VAL A 118 15.89 -0.28 7.26
CA VAL A 118 17.02 -0.44 8.19
C VAL A 118 17.10 0.82 9.05
#